data_AF-V1CFF1-F1
#
_entry.id   AF-V1CFF1-F1
#
_cell.length_a   1.000
_cell.length_b   1.000
_cell.length_c   1.000
_cell.angle_alpha   90.00
_cell.angle_beta   90.00
_cell.angle_gamma   90.00
#
_symmetry.space_group_name_H-M   'P 1'
#
loop_
_entity.id
_entity.type
_entity.pdbx_description
1 polymer ?
#
loop_
_entity_poly.entity_id
_entity_poly.type
_entity_poly.pdbx_seq_one_letter_code
_entity_poly.pdbx_strand_id
1 'polypeptide(L)'
;MDDFEKSFTQIKQLSTAVTEANYYDYCKQGYDILVRIHDSAVPQERVYNTFFEHYTSLQEGLSKDWFADMLDYICGWCNPEKYIWKEY
;
A
#
# COMPACT_ATOMS: atom_id res chain seq x y z
N MET A 1 -16.71 10.44 2.07
CA MET A 1 -15.55 9.55 1.91
C MET A 1 -14.32 10.42 1.98
N ASP A 2 -13.52 10.21 3.02
CA ASP A 2 -12.24 10.88 3.27
C ASP A 2 -11.27 10.61 2.11
N ASP A 3 -10.32 11.51 1.85
CA ASP A 3 -9.37 11.34 0.73
C ASP A 3 -8.42 10.15 0.98
N PHE A 4 -8.16 9.85 2.25
CA PHE A 4 -7.50 8.60 2.66
C PHE A 4 -8.32 7.37 2.27
N GLU A 5 -9.63 7.36 2.57
CA GLU A 5 -10.51 6.24 2.22
C GLU A 5 -10.53 6.02 0.71
N LYS A 6 -10.58 7.09 -0.10
CA LYS A 6 -10.58 6.98 -1.57
C LYS A 6 -9.29 6.34 -2.07
N SER A 7 -8.15 6.80 -1.57
CA SER A 7 -6.84 6.25 -1.89
C SER A 7 -6.73 4.79 -1.48
N PHE A 8 -7.24 4.45 -0.30
CA PHE A 8 -7.27 3.07 0.17
C PHE A 8 -8.17 2.17 -0.68
N THR A 9 -9.33 2.67 -1.13
CA THR A 9 -10.18 1.94 -2.08
C THR A 9 -9.45 1.68 -3.41
N GLN A 10 -8.65 2.62 -3.92
CA GLN A 10 -7.84 2.41 -5.12
C GLN A 10 -6.80 1.31 -4.92
N ILE A 11 -6.12 1.29 -3.77
CA ILE A 11 -5.17 0.21 -3.42
C ILE A 11 -5.87 -1.16 -3.40
N LYS A 12 -7.06 -1.25 -2.79
CA LYS A 12 -7.84 -2.50 -2.79
C LYS A 12 -8.19 -2.96 -4.21
N GLN A 13 -8.59 -2.03 -5.07
CA GLN A 13 -8.91 -2.34 -6.47
C GLN A 13 -7.69 -2.88 -7.22
N LEU A 14 -6.51 -2.27 -7.04
CA LEU A 14 -5.25 -2.77 -7.61
C LEU A 14 -4.93 -4.18 -7.11
N SER A 15 -5.03 -4.41 -5.80
CA SER A 15 -4.83 -5.73 -5.18
C SER A 15 -5.70 -6.80 -5.81
N THR A 16 -6.99 -6.51 -6.05
CA THR A 16 -7.91 -7.49 -6.66
C THR A 16 -7.68 -7.73 -8.15
N ALA A 17 -7.04 -6.79 -8.85
CA ALA A 17 -6.81 -6.86 -10.29
C ALA A 17 -5.36 -7.23 -10.65
N VAL A 18 -4.53 -7.52 -9.65
CA VAL A 18 -3.13 -7.89 -9.86
C VAL A 18 -3.04 -9.26 -10.52
N THR A 19 -2.12 -9.35 -11.47
CA THR A 19 -1.73 -10.56 -12.19
C THR A 19 -0.21 -10.56 -12.31
N GLU A 20 0.39 -11.70 -12.61
CA GLU A 20 1.85 -11.78 -12.79
C GLU A 20 2.35 -10.80 -13.87
N ALA A 21 1.57 -10.59 -14.93
CA ALA A 21 1.93 -9.71 -16.04
C ALA A 21 1.94 -8.22 -15.69
N ASN A 22 1.08 -7.78 -14.76
CA ASN A 22 0.95 -6.36 -14.39
C ASN A 22 1.53 -6.05 -13.00
N TYR A 23 2.06 -7.05 -12.30
CA TYR A 23 2.50 -6.94 -10.90
C TYR A 23 3.38 -5.71 -10.66
N TYR A 24 4.47 -5.59 -11.43
CA TYR A 24 5.44 -4.51 -11.26
C TYR A 24 4.86 -3.13 -11.56
N ASP A 25 4.03 -3.00 -12.59
CA ASP A 25 3.39 -1.73 -12.92
C ASP A 25 2.34 -1.34 -11.87
N TYR A 26 1.67 -2.33 -11.27
CA TYR A 26 0.76 -2.10 -10.16
C TYR A 26 1.52 -1.72 -8.90
N CYS A 27 2.67 -2.33 -8.60
CA CYS A 27 3.53 -1.90 -7.49
C CYS A 27 3.91 -0.41 -7.60
N LYS A 28 4.24 0.08 -8.80
CA LYS A 28 4.50 1.52 -9.02
C LYS A 28 3.27 2.37 -8.74
N GLN A 29 2.11 1.99 -9.27
CA GLN A 29 0.85 2.72 -9.02
C GLN A 29 0.47 2.73 -7.54
N GLY A 30 0.64 1.59 -6.85
CA GLY A 30 0.43 1.46 -5.42
C GLY A 30 1.36 2.37 -4.63
N TYR A 31 2.64 2.39 -4.98
CA TYR A 31 3.63 3.29 -4.42
C TYR A 31 3.23 4.77 -4.57
N ASP A 32 2.82 5.19 -5.78
CA ASP A 32 2.38 6.57 -6.03
C ASP A 32 1.11 6.94 -5.24
N ILE A 33 0.22 5.97 -4.96
CA ILE A 33 -0.92 6.18 -4.06
C ILE A 33 -0.44 6.35 -2.61
N LEU A 34 0.50 5.52 -2.14
CA LEU A 34 1.04 5.62 -0.77
C LEU A 34 1.74 6.97 -0.54
N VAL A 35 2.48 7.49 -1.54
CA VAL A 35 3.07 8.83 -1.49
C VAL A 35 1.99 9.89 -1.33
N ARG A 36 0.88 9.82 -2.08
CA ARG A 36 -0.25 10.76 -1.93
C ARG A 36 -0.92 10.68 -0.55
N ILE A 37 -1.02 9.48 0.03
CA ILE A 37 -1.52 9.28 1.40
C ILE A 37 -0.59 9.96 2.40
N HIS A 38 0.73 9.76 2.25
CA HIS A 38 1.76 10.41 3.07
C HIS A 38 1.67 11.95 2.97
N ASP A 39 1.60 12.49 1.76
CA ASP A 39 1.53 13.94 1.51
C ASP A 39 0.25 14.59 2.08
N SER A 40 -0.79 13.77 2.32
CA SER A 40 -2.02 14.20 3.00
C SER A 40 -1.88 14.23 4.53
N ALA A 41 -0.66 14.07 5.07
CA ALA A 41 -0.32 14.07 6.49
C ALA A 41 -1.11 13.04 7.34
N VAL A 42 -1.50 11.92 6.73
CA VAL A 42 -2.12 10.82 7.47
C VAL A 42 -1.04 10.12 8.31
N PRO A 43 -1.24 9.95 9.63
CA PRO A 43 -0.24 9.30 10.49
C PRO A 43 0.09 7.89 10.01
N GLN A 44 1.39 7.54 9.98
CA GLN A 44 1.88 6.23 9.56
C GLN A 44 1.15 5.07 10.26
N GLU A 45 0.97 5.18 11.58
CA GLU A 45 0.28 4.18 12.40
C GLU A 45 -1.17 3.95 11.91
N ARG A 46 -1.90 5.02 11.57
CA ARG A 46 -3.26 4.92 11.04
C ARG A 46 -3.27 4.21 9.68
N VAL A 47 -2.31 4.54 8.81
CA VAL A 47 -2.17 3.90 7.49
C VAL A 47 -1.84 2.42 7.66
N TYR A 48 -0.80 2.10 8.43
CA TYR A 48 -0.34 0.73 8.66
C TYR A 48 -1.45 -0.15 9.25
N ASN A 49 -2.13 0.30 10.31
CA ASN A 49 -3.19 -0.49 10.94
C ASN A 49 -4.35 -0.77 9.97
N THR A 50 -4.74 0.24 9.19
CA THR A 50 -5.82 0.10 8.18
C THR A 50 -5.43 -0.90 7.09
N PHE A 51 -4.19 -0.85 6.60
CA PHE A 51 -3.69 -1.76 5.58
C PHE A 51 -3.51 -3.18 6.13
N PHE A 52 -2.98 -3.30 7.34
CA PHE A 52 -2.74 -4.58 7.99
C PHE A 52 -4.05 -5.32 8.27
N GLU A 53 -5.08 -4.61 8.77
CA GLU A 53 -6.41 -5.19 8.96
C GLU A 53 -6.95 -5.81 7.66
N HIS A 54 -6.86 -5.06 6.55
CA HIS A 54 -7.29 -5.59 5.26
C HIS A 54 -6.43 -6.77 4.79
N TYR A 55 -5.11 -6.68 4.91
CA TYR A 55 -4.18 -7.78 4.59
C TYR A 55 -4.54 -9.08 5.32
N THR A 56 -4.86 -9.02 6.61
CA THR A 56 -5.24 -10.22 7.38
C THR A 56 -6.56 -10.85 6.92
N SER A 57 -7.42 -10.07 6.25
CA SER A 57 -8.69 -10.56 5.68
C SER A 57 -8.53 -11.20 4.30
N LEU A 58 -7.40 -11.00 3.62
CA LEU A 58 -7.14 -11.56 2.30
C LEU A 58 -6.80 -13.05 2.38
N GLN A 59 -7.32 -13.81 1.41
CA GLN A 59 -6.91 -15.19 1.15
C GLN A 59 -5.50 -15.21 0.56
N GLU A 60 -4.78 -16.32 0.78
CA GLU A 60 -3.45 -16.53 0.20
C GLU A 60 -3.46 -16.41 -1.33
N GLY A 61 -2.39 -15.86 -1.89
CA GLY A 61 -2.19 -15.68 -3.33
C GLY A 61 -1.76 -14.26 -3.69
N LEU A 62 -1.68 -14.01 -4.99
CA LEU A 62 -1.00 -12.85 -5.55
C LEU A 62 -1.52 -11.50 -5.04
N SER A 63 -2.83 -11.39 -4.79
CA SER A 63 -3.44 -10.20 -4.18
C SER A 63 -2.84 -9.91 -2.80
N LYS A 64 -2.70 -10.94 -1.95
CA LYS A 64 -2.16 -10.83 -0.60
C LYS A 64 -0.65 -10.57 -0.62
N ASP A 65 0.08 -11.23 -1.52
CA ASP A 65 1.51 -11.01 -1.72
C ASP A 65 1.78 -9.56 -2.16
N TRP A 66 1.02 -9.06 -3.14
CA TRP A 66 1.13 -7.68 -3.60
C TRP A 66 0.78 -6.67 -2.50
N PHE A 67 -0.19 -6.98 -1.65
CA PHE A 67 -0.54 -6.12 -0.52
C PHE A 67 0.55 -6.11 0.57
N ALA A 68 1.28 -7.21 0.75
CA ALA A 68 2.43 -7.26 1.63
C ALA A 68 3.54 -6.30 1.16
N ASP A 69 3.80 -6.20 -0.15
CA ASP A 69 4.73 -5.20 -0.69
C ASP A 69 4.29 -3.76 -0.36
N MET A 70 2.98 -3.49 -0.35
CA MET A 70 2.46 -2.18 0.07
C MET A 70 2.74 -1.92 1.55
N LEU A 71 2.58 -2.93 2.40
CA LEU A 71 2.93 -2.85 3.83
C LEU A 71 4.42 -2.63 4.03
N ASP A 72 5.28 -3.26 3.24
CA ASP A 72 6.74 -3.09 3.28
C ASP A 72 7.17 -1.63 3.01
N TYR A 73 6.50 -0.95 2.07
CA TYR A 73 6.73 0.49 1.85
C TYR A 73 6.27 1.37 3.02
N ILE A 74 5.21 0.95 3.74
CA ILE A 74 4.68 1.68 4.89
C ILE A 74 5.56 1.47 6.13
N CYS A 75 5.99 0.24 6.42
CA CYS A 75 6.77 -0.08 7.62
C CYS A 75 8.29 0.08 7.43
N GLY A 76 8.74 0.36 6.20
CA GLY A 76 10.15 0.56 5.89
C GLY A 76 10.93 -0.73 5.66
N TRP A 77 10.26 -1.88 5.54
CA TRP A 77 10.87 -3.15 5.13
C TRP A 77 11.09 -3.20 3.60
N CYS A 78 11.72 -2.17 3.05
CA CYS A 78 11.97 -2.03 1.63
C CYS A 78 13.35 -1.39 1.37
N ASN A 79 13.71 -1.17 0.10
CA ASN A 79 14.90 -0.38 -0.22
C ASN A 79 14.80 0.98 0.50
N PRO A 80 15.86 1.41 1.24
CA PRO A 80 15.84 2.69 1.93
C PRO A 80 15.38 3.84 1.05
N GLU A 81 15.75 3.92 -0.23
CA GLU A 81 15.29 4.99 -1.13
C GLU A 81 13.77 5.03 -1.32
N LYS A 82 13.10 3.88 -1.19
CA LYS A 82 11.65 3.74 -1.34
C LYS A 82 10.87 3.93 -0.04
N TYR A 83 11.50 3.89 1.13
CA TYR A 83 10.77 4.11 2.38
C TYR A 83 10.16 5.52 2.41
N ILE A 84 8.83 5.58 2.57
CA ILE A 84 8.03 6.81 2.43
C ILE A 84 8.01 7.60 3.75
N TRP A 85 7.73 6.95 4.87
CA TRP A 85 7.63 7.58 6.20
C TRP A 85 8.99 7.71 6.92
N LYS A 86 10.03 8.11 6.20
CA LYS A 86 11.33 8.39 6.82
C LYS A 86 11.20 9.57 7.78
N GLU A 87 11.64 9.37 9.01
CA GLU A 87 11.93 10.49 9.91
C GLU A 87 13.29 11.08 9.49
N TYR A 88 13.32 12.39 9.20
CA TYR A 88 14.53 13.16 8.91
C TYR A 88 14.91 14.04 10.09
#